data_AF-A0A6V7K710-F1
#
_entry.id   AF-A0A6V7K710-F1
#
_cell.length_a   1.000
_cell.length_b   1.000
_cell.length_c   1.000
_cell.angle_alpha   90.00
_cell.angle_beta   90.00
_cell.angle_gamma   90.00
#
_symmetry.space_group_name_H-M   'P 1'
#
loop_
_entity.id
_entity.type
_entity.pdbx_description
1 polymer ?
#
loop_
_entity_poly.entity_id
_entity_poly.type
_entity_poly.pdbx_seq_one_letter_code
_entity_poly.pdbx_strand_id
1 'polypeptide(L)' 'MKLTLIFVFIVATVGASRGWTIGSGIKYHLTTIFLSRESGTPKPGGDVGFQITGDVSVKAIWQEPRDLDVLLLEIK' A
#
# COMPACT_ATOMS: atom_id res chain seq x y z
N MET A 1 -11.19 20.57 21.01
CA MET A 1 -9.96 20.29 20.23
C MET A 1 -10.39 19.59 18.95
N LYS A 2 -10.15 20.17 17.77
CA LYS A 2 -10.46 19.51 16.47
C LYS A 2 -9.14 18.99 15.89
N LEU A 3 -9.16 17.74 15.42
CA LEU A 3 -8.01 17.04 14.86
C LEU A 3 -8.28 16.81 13.37
N THR A 4 -7.33 17.18 12.51
CA THR A 4 -7.40 16.86 11.08
C THR A 4 -6.35 15.81 10.76
N LEU A 5 -6.82 14.65 10.28
CA LEU A 5 -5.96 13.58 9.79
C LEU A 5 -5.56 13.86 8.34
N ILE A 6 -4.27 13.74 8.03
CA ILE A 6 -3.76 13.75 6.66
C ILE A 6 -3.19 12.36 6.38
N PHE A 7 -3.79 11.65 5.43
CA PHE A 7 -3.29 10.37 4.94
C PHE A 7 -2.48 10.61 3.65
N VAL A 8 -1.20 10.27 3.65
CA VAL A 8 -0.37 10.27 2.44
C VAL A 8 -0.08 8.82 2.07
N PHE A 9 -0.75 8.33 1.01
CA PHE A 9 -0.49 7.01 0.44
C PHE A 9 0.47 7.15 -0.74
N ILE A 10 1.72 6.70 -0.57
CA ILE A 10 2.63 6.53 -1.70
C ILE A 10 2.34 5.14 -2.29
N VAL A 11 1.48 5.10 -3.31
CA VAL A 11 1.21 3.86 -4.04
C VAL A 11 2.35 3.65 -5.03
N ALA A 12 3.22 2.69 -4.74
CA ALA A 12 4.16 2.18 -5.73
C ALA A 12 3.36 1.36 -6.76
N THR A 13 2.94 2.00 -7.85
CA THR A 13 2.34 1.28 -8.98
C THR A 13 3.46 0.59 -9.75
N VAL A 14 3.69 -0.70 -9.50
CA VAL A 14 4.49 -1.51 -10.44
C VAL A 14 3.65 -1.61 -11.70
N GLY A 15 3.97 -0.76 -12.68
CA GLY A 15 3.36 -0.77 -14.00
C GLY A 15 3.73 -2.04 -14.75
N ALA A 16 3.04 -3.14 -14.45
CA ALA A 16 2.81 -4.31 -15.31
C ALA A 16 2.19 -5.44 -14.47
N SER A 17 0.87 -5.39 -14.25
CA SER A 17 0.10 -6.60 -13.95
C SER A 17 -0.07 -7.52 -15.18
N ARG A 18 0.51 -7.14 -16.34
CA ARG A 18 0.56 -7.98 -17.54
C ARG A 18 1.65 -9.04 -17.38
N GLY A 19 1.27 -10.27 -17.03
CA GLY A 19 2.18 -11.43 -17.07
C GLY A 19 2.25 -12.29 -15.81
N TRP A 20 1.25 -12.23 -14.92
CA TRP A 20 1.22 -13.11 -13.75
C TRP A 20 0.99 -14.56 -14.18
N THR A 21 1.98 -15.41 -13.96
CA THR A 21 1.89 -16.88 -14.08
C THR A 21 1.85 -17.52 -12.70
N ILE A 22 1.25 -18.71 -12.58
CA ILE A 22 1.28 -19.47 -11.33
C ILE A 22 2.73 -19.66 -10.88
N GLY A 23 3.06 -19.26 -9.65
CA GLY A 23 4.43 -19.30 -9.14
C GLY A 23 5.20 -17.99 -9.26
N SER A 24 4.75 -17.06 -10.11
CA SER A 24 5.28 -15.69 -10.18
C SER A 24 4.68 -14.79 -9.11
N GLY A 25 5.43 -13.78 -8.69
CA GLY A 25 4.98 -12.81 -7.70
C GLY A 25 5.86 -11.56 -7.66
N ILE A 26 5.35 -10.52 -7.02
CA ILE A 26 6.00 -9.22 -6.88
C ILE A 26 6.17 -8.93 -5.40
N LYS A 27 7.35 -8.40 -5.03
CA LYS A 27 7.58 -7.84 -3.70
C LYS A 27 7.43 -6.33 -3.77
N TYR A 28 6.59 -5.80 -2.90
CA TYR A 28 6.34 -4.38 -2.73
C TYR A 28 6.98 -3.92 -1.43
N HIS A 29 7.67 -2.79 -1.48
CA HIS A 29 8.11 -2.09 -0.29
C HIS A 29 7.10 -0.98 0.01
N LEU A 30 6.20 -1.23 0.96
CA LEU A 30 5.11 -0.33 1.29
C LEU A 30 5.53 0.58 2.44
N THR A 31 5.43 1.90 2.22
CA THR A 31 5.57 2.90 3.28
C THR A 31 4.27 3.67 3.42
N THR A 32 3.67 3.61 4.60
CA THR A 32 2.48 4.36 4.98
C THR A 32 2.85 5.38 6.04
N ILE A 33 2.56 6.65 5.79
CA ILE A 33 2.85 7.74 6.72
C ILE A 33 1.52 8.32 7.21
N PHE A 34 1.36 8.36 8.52
CA PHE A 34 0.23 8.97 9.19
C PHE A 34 0.67 10.28 9.83
N LEU A 35 0.04 11.39 9.44
CA LEU A 35 0.32 12.72 9.99
C LEU A 35 -0.94 13.29 10.65
N SER A 36 -0.77 13.70 11.90
CA SER A 36 -1.74 14.43 12.69
C SER A 36 -1.25 15.86 12.89
N ARG A 37 -2.09 16.80 12.46
CA ARG A 37 -1.85 18.22 12.64
C ARG A 37 -2.98 18.84 13.43
N GLU A 38 -2.66 19.76 14.34
CA GLU A 38 -3.69 20.57 15.01
C GLU A 38 -4.44 21.39 13.95
N SER A 39 -5.76 21.25 13.89
CA SER A 39 -6.55 22.02 12.94
C SER A 39 -6.78 23.44 13.49
N GLY A 40 -6.24 24.47 12.84
CA GLY A 40 -6.37 25.87 13.25
C GLY A 40 -5.11 26.69 13.01
N THR A 41 -5.00 27.85 13.67
CA THR A 41 -3.83 28.74 13.56
C THR A 41 -2.56 27.97 13.97
N PRO A 42 -1.48 27.98 13.15
CA PRO A 42 -0.26 27.23 13.45
C PRO A 42 0.30 27.59 14.83
N LYS A 43 0.33 26.63 15.75
CA LYS A 43 0.99 26.77 17.05
C LYS A 43 2.42 26.23 16.99
N PRO A 44 3.32 26.63 17.90
CA PRO A 44 4.74 26.23 17.87
C PRO A 44 5.03 24.72 18.08
N GLY A 45 4.01 23.85 18.11
CA GLY A 45 4.12 22.45 18.52
C GLY A 45 4.51 21.45 17.42
N GLY A 46 4.59 21.87 16.15
CA GLY A 46 4.88 20.98 15.04
C GLY A 46 3.79 19.93 14.76
N ASP A 47 4.01 19.14 13.71
CA ASP A 47 3.12 18.04 13.34
C ASP A 47 3.64 16.74 13.98
N VAL A 48 2.74 15.87 14.42
CA VAL A 48 3.09 14.55 14.99
C VAL A 48 2.59 13.44 14.08
N GLY A 49 3.33 12.33 14.02
CA GLY A 49 2.96 11.25 13.13
C GLY A 49 3.75 9.98 13.38
N PHE A 50 3.38 8.93 12.65
CA PHE A 50 4.11 7.68 12.62
C PHE A 50 4.20 7.15 11.19
N GLN A 51 5.30 6.47 10.91
CA GLN A 51 5.53 5.79 9.64
C GLN A 51 5.52 4.29 9.89
N ILE A 52 4.81 3.57 9.04
CA ILE A 52 4.82 2.12 8.99
C ILE A 52 5.43 1.74 7.65
N THR A 53 6.53 1.00 7.70
CA THR A 53 7.18 0.45 6.53
C THR A 53 7.17 -1.07 6.63
N GLY A 54 6.85 -1.74 5.53
CA GLY A 54 6.83 -3.19 5.47
C GLY A 54 6.97 -3.70 4.05
N ASP A 55 7.59 -4.86 3.92
CA ASP A 55 7.63 -5.60 2.67
C ASP A 55 6.38 -6.47 2.56
N VAL A 56 5.71 -6.39 1.41
CA VAL A 56 4.53 -7.19 1.08
C VAL A 56 4.82 -8.01 -0.17
N SER A 57 4.69 -9.32 -0.09
CA SER A 57 4.83 -10.23 -1.22
C SER A 57 3.46 -10.61 -1.73
N VAL A 58 3.22 -10.38 -3.03
CA VAL A 58 1.99 -10.81 -3.70
C VAL A 58 2.34 -11.85 -4.74
N LYS A 59 1.69 -13.02 -4.71
CA LYS A 59 2.02 -14.16 -5.58
C LYS A 59 0.77 -14.78 -6.20
N ALA A 60 0.79 -15.12 -7.49
CA ALA A 60 -0.27 -15.93 -8.09
C ALA A 60 -0.10 -17.40 -7.66
N ILE A 61 -1.09 -17.91 -6.94
CA ILE A 61 -1.10 -19.29 -6.43
C ILE A 61 -1.99 -20.22 -7.24
N TRP A 62 -2.94 -19.65 -8.00
CA TRP A 62 -3.84 -20.40 -8.85
C TRP A 62 -4.38 -19.52 -9.99
N GLN A 63 -4.78 -20.15 -11.08
CA GLN A 63 -5.39 -19.54 -12.27
C GLN A 63 -6.53 -20.42 -12.76
N GLU A 64 -7.63 -19.83 -13.21
CA GLU A 64 -8.76 -20.56 -13.78
C GLU A 64 -8.35 -21.22 -15.10
N PRO A 65 -8.53 -22.55 -15.26
CA PRO A 65 -8.13 -23.25 -16.49
C PRO A 65 -8.80 -22.75 -17.78
N ARG A 66 -9.98 -22.14 -17.68
CA ARG A 66 -10.77 -21.69 -18.84
C ARG A 66 -10.69 -20.18 -19.11
N ASP A 67 -10.14 -19.43 -18.16
CA ASP A 67 -10.05 -17.97 -18.22
C ASP A 67 -8.74 -17.52 -17.57
N LEU A 68 -7.78 -17.13 -18.41
CA LEU A 68 -6.44 -16.74 -17.97
C LEU A 68 -6.42 -15.39 -17.24
N ASP A 69 -7.50 -14.60 -17.32
CA ASP A 69 -7.61 -13.32 -16.63
C ASP A 69 -8.10 -13.48 -15.17
N VAL A 70 -8.51 -14.70 -14.78
CA VAL A 70 -8.93 -15.02 -13.41
C VAL A 70 -7.79 -15.70 -12.65
N LEU A 71 -7.21 -14.95 -11.70
CA LEU A 71 -6.08 -15.37 -10.88
C LEU A 71 -6.44 -15.28 -9.39
N LEU A 72 -5.96 -16.24 -8.60
CA LEU A 72 -5.96 -16.15 -7.14
C LEU A 72 -4.58 -15.69 -6.66
N LEU A 73 -4.57 -14.57 -5.92
CA LEU A 73 -3.37 -13.98 -5.37
C LEU A 73 -3.27 -14.24 -3.87
N GLU A 74 -2.10 -14.68 -3.43
CA GLU A 74 -1.72 -14.73 -2.02
C GLU A 74 -0.93 -13.45 -1.68
N ILE A 75 -1.28 -12.81 -0.57
CA ILE A 75 -0.60 -11.64 -0.03
C ILE A 75 0.04 -12.04 1.31
N LYS A 76 1.33 -11.81 1.45
CA LYS A 76 2.15 -12.13 2.63
C LYS A 76 2.97 -10.94 3.09
#